data_AF-A0AAU5X699-F1
#
_entry.id   AF-A0AAU5X699-F1
#
_cell.length_a   1.000
_cell.length_b   1.000
_cell.length_c   1.000
_cell.angle_alpha   90.00
_cell.angle_beta   90.00
_cell.angle_gamma   90.00
#
_symmetry.space_group_name_H-M   'P 1'
#
loop_
_entity.id
_entity.type
_entity.pdbx_description
1 polymer ?
#
loop_
_entity_poly.entity_id
_entity_poly.type
_entity_poly.pdbx_seq_one_letter_code
_entity_poly.pdbx_strand_id
1 'polypeptide(L)'
;MALTASVTDRRDPRARPGAGVVVTGALVALLCLGFAVVNVAFEITDRFADGPYAGYVSGIAVMNWLVVGLKVLGAAVALLSIARRSRLLSPERLGVLLWGAFALLTLYVLGSVVEAVGIGLGLMGSTDQLTVRSVAYVLFFLSLAAGYGILTVSYQRRQGLRRGVAVLGVVGAPVLLGALLVAVPAVLTALGLMPGL
;
A
#
# COMPACT_ATOMS: atom_id res chain seq x y z
N MET A 1 1.46 -61.60 -8.24
CA MET A 1 0.29 -60.77 -7.88
C MET A 1 0.80 -59.64 -7.00
N ALA A 2 1.15 -58.51 -7.61
CA ALA A 2 1.84 -57.40 -6.98
C ALA A 2 0.83 -56.43 -6.34
N LEU A 3 0.98 -56.17 -5.04
CA LEU A 3 0.17 -55.19 -4.31
C LEU A 3 1.10 -54.05 -3.86
N THR A 4 1.47 -53.19 -4.82
CA THR A 4 2.08 -51.89 -4.54
C THR A 4 0.99 -50.94 -4.08
N ALA A 5 0.74 -50.91 -2.77
CA ALA A 5 0.01 -49.82 -2.14
C ALA A 5 0.91 -48.58 -2.17
N SER A 6 0.67 -47.70 -3.15
CA SER A 6 1.30 -46.39 -3.21
C SER A 6 0.83 -45.55 -2.04
N VAL A 7 1.71 -45.44 -1.04
CA VAL A 7 1.66 -44.37 -0.04
C VAL A 7 1.79 -43.06 -0.81
N THR A 8 0.67 -42.47 -1.17
CA THR A 8 0.61 -41.07 -1.61
C THR A 8 0.45 -40.20 -0.38
N ASP A 9 1.57 -40.02 0.33
CA ASP A 9 1.80 -38.85 1.18
C ASP A 9 1.83 -37.60 0.28
N ARG A 10 0.66 -37.16 -0.19
CA ARG A 10 0.50 -35.83 -0.79
C ARG A 10 0.25 -34.84 0.35
N ARG A 11 1.31 -34.53 1.11
CA ARG A 11 1.41 -33.21 1.73
C ARG A 11 1.39 -32.19 0.60
N ASP A 12 0.27 -31.52 0.39
CA ASP A 12 0.18 -30.47 -0.63
C ASP A 12 1.21 -29.36 -0.30
N PRO A 13 2.31 -29.22 -1.07
CA PRO A 13 3.35 -28.24 -0.79
C PRO A 13 2.87 -26.80 -0.98
N ARG A 14 1.64 -26.61 -1.48
CA ARG A 14 1.07 -25.33 -1.89
C ARG A 14 0.52 -24.47 -0.75
N ALA A 15 0.42 -24.99 0.48
CA ALA A 15 -0.19 -24.25 1.57
C ALA A 15 0.73 -23.23 2.28
N ARG A 16 2.07 -23.40 2.21
CA ARG A 16 3.02 -22.58 3.02
C ARG A 16 3.78 -21.55 2.17
N PRO A 17 3.99 -20.33 2.68
CA PRO A 17 4.89 -19.39 2.02
C PRO A 17 6.33 -19.90 2.11
N GLY A 18 7.09 -19.78 1.01
CA GLY A 18 8.53 -20.01 1.04
C GLY A 18 9.25 -18.96 1.89
N ALA A 19 10.46 -19.27 2.37
CA ALA A 19 11.21 -18.39 3.27
C ALA A 19 11.42 -16.97 2.70
N GLY A 20 11.70 -16.85 1.40
CA GLY A 20 11.83 -15.54 0.74
C GLY A 20 10.55 -14.70 0.84
N VAL A 21 9.37 -15.30 0.66
CA VAL A 21 8.08 -14.61 0.77
C VAL A 21 7.81 -14.16 2.20
N VAL A 22 8.20 -14.96 3.19
CA VAL A 22 8.10 -14.60 4.62
C VAL A 22 8.97 -13.38 4.92
N VAL A 23 10.23 -13.39 4.47
CA VAL A 23 11.16 -12.27 4.64
C VAL A 23 10.62 -11.01 3.95
N THR A 24 10.15 -11.13 2.69
CA THR A 24 9.52 -10.01 1.97
C THR A 24 8.33 -9.45 2.75
N GLY A 25 7.44 -10.31 3.28
CA GLY A 25 6.28 -9.86 4.04
C GLY A 25 6.65 -9.13 5.33
N ALA A 26 7.66 -9.62 6.05
CA ALA A 26 8.17 -8.95 7.23
C ALA A 26 8.80 -7.59 6.90
N LEU A 27 9.63 -7.52 5.86
CA LEU A 27 10.26 -6.27 5.41
C LEU A 27 9.21 -5.25 4.97
N VAL A 28 8.24 -5.65 4.15
CA VAL A 28 7.13 -4.77 3.71
C VAL A 28 6.36 -4.23 4.92
N ALA A 29 6.04 -5.10 5.89
CA ALA A 29 5.36 -4.67 7.10
C ALA A 29 6.17 -3.65 7.90
N LEU A 30 7.48 -3.89 8.08
CA LEU A 30 8.38 -2.95 8.75
C LEU A 30 8.49 -1.61 8.02
N LEU A 31 8.58 -1.62 6.68
CA LEU A 31 8.61 -0.39 5.88
C LEU A 31 7.30 0.40 6.00
N CYS A 32 6.14 -0.28 5.96
CA CYS A 32 4.85 0.35 6.19
C CYS A 32 4.77 0.99 7.59
N LEU A 33 5.20 0.28 8.64
CA LEU A 33 5.21 0.79 10.01
C LEU A 33 6.20 1.94 10.20
N GLY A 34 7.41 1.82 9.68
CA GLY A 34 8.41 2.89 9.72
C GLY A 34 7.90 4.16 9.05
N PHE A 35 7.20 4.03 7.92
CA PHE A 35 6.61 5.18 7.24
C PHE A 35 5.36 5.73 7.97
N ALA A 36 4.68 4.92 8.79
CA ALA A 36 3.64 5.42 9.70
C ALA A 36 4.23 6.24 10.84
N VAL A 37 5.36 5.82 11.40
CA VAL A 37 6.07 6.57 12.46
C VAL A 37 6.48 7.96 11.99
N VAL A 38 6.93 8.11 10.73
CA VAL A 38 7.25 9.44 10.17
C VAL A 38 6.02 10.38 10.18
N ASN A 39 4.84 9.86 9.84
CA ASN A 39 3.59 10.64 9.85
C ASN A 39 3.17 11.02 11.27
N VAL A 40 3.32 10.11 12.23
CA VAL A 40 3.07 10.40 13.65
C VAL A 40 4.08 11.44 14.15
N ALA A 41 5.34 11.39 13.73
CA ALA A 41 6.33 12.40 14.09
C ALA A 41 5.98 13.78 13.53
N PHE A 42 5.46 13.87 12.29
CA PHE A 42 4.97 15.14 11.74
C PHE A 42 3.80 15.72 12.54
N GLU A 43 2.93 14.86 13.05
CA GLU A 43 1.81 15.28 13.91
C GLU A 43 2.32 15.81 15.25
N ILE A 44 3.17 15.03 15.96
CA ILE A 44 3.66 15.38 17.29
C ILE A 44 4.57 16.63 17.28
N THR A 45 5.21 16.90 16.13
CA THR A 45 6.07 18.09 15.96
C THR A 45 5.33 19.30 15.43
N ASP A 46 4.00 19.23 15.28
CA ASP A 46 3.16 20.30 14.75
C ASP A 46 3.73 20.89 13.45
N ARG A 47 4.26 20.00 12.58
CA ARG A 47 5.11 20.37 11.44
C ARG A 47 4.45 21.37 10.48
N PHE A 48 3.11 21.39 10.46
CA PHE A 48 2.27 22.19 9.59
C PHE A 48 1.51 23.31 10.31
N ALA A 49 1.67 23.46 11.63
CA ALA A 49 0.97 24.49 12.42
C ALA A 49 1.30 25.91 11.95
N ASP A 50 2.52 26.12 11.47
CA ASP A 50 3.01 27.41 10.99
C ASP A 50 3.28 27.40 9.48
N GLY A 51 3.28 28.60 8.90
CA GLY A 51 3.67 28.83 7.51
C GLY A 51 2.52 28.69 6.50
N PRO A 52 2.81 28.38 5.22
CA PRO A 52 1.84 28.46 4.13
C PRO A 52 0.61 27.55 4.28
N TYR A 53 0.70 26.53 5.14
CA TYR A 53 -0.35 25.54 5.35
C TYR A 53 -1.10 25.69 6.68
N ALA A 54 -0.84 26.74 7.46
CA ALA A 54 -1.45 26.96 8.79
C ALA A 54 -2.99 26.94 8.75
N GLY A 55 -3.59 27.53 7.70
CA GLY A 55 -5.05 27.52 7.50
C GLY A 55 -5.64 26.12 7.18
N TYR A 56 -4.79 25.15 6.84
CA TYR A 56 -5.18 23.79 6.44
C TYR A 56 -4.80 22.74 7.49
N VAL A 57 -4.26 23.14 8.64
CA VAL A 57 -3.71 22.23 9.68
C VAL A 57 -4.67 21.12 10.05
N SER A 58 -5.92 21.45 10.38
CA SER A 58 -6.92 20.44 10.76
C SER A 58 -7.20 19.45 9.63
N GLY A 59 -7.24 19.92 8.38
CA GLY A 59 -7.42 19.05 7.22
C GLY A 59 -6.21 18.15 6.97
N ILE A 60 -5.00 18.71 7.08
CA ILE A 60 -3.75 17.97 6.97
C ILE A 60 -3.65 16.91 8.08
N ALA A 61 -4.02 17.24 9.32
CA ALA A 61 -4.03 16.30 10.44
C ALA A 61 -4.96 15.10 10.17
N VAL A 62 -6.20 15.35 9.72
CA VAL A 62 -7.14 14.27 9.37
C VAL A 62 -6.59 13.39 8.25
N MET A 63 -6.06 13.99 7.19
CA MET A 63 -5.44 13.25 6.09
C MET A 63 -4.19 12.48 6.55
N ASN A 64 -3.40 13.06 7.44
CA ASN A 64 -2.21 12.44 8.00
C ASN A 64 -2.57 11.16 8.79
N TRP A 65 -3.55 11.24 9.68
CA TRP A 65 -4.04 10.09 10.44
C TRP A 65 -4.69 9.02 9.57
N LEU A 66 -5.41 9.43 8.52
CA LEU A 66 -5.94 8.51 7.53
C LEU A 66 -4.81 7.73 6.84
N VAL A 67 -3.74 8.41 6.43
CA VAL A 67 -2.57 7.78 5.82
C VAL A 67 -1.86 6.84 6.81
N VAL A 68 -1.76 7.22 8.10
CA VAL A 68 -1.26 6.32 9.16
C VAL A 68 -2.10 5.05 9.23
N GLY A 69 -3.43 5.17 9.25
CA GLY A 69 -4.34 4.03 9.26
C GLY A 69 -4.14 3.10 8.06
N LEU A 70 -4.00 3.67 6.85
CA LEU A 70 -3.73 2.89 5.64
C LEU A 70 -2.39 2.15 5.69
N LYS A 71 -1.36 2.76 6.26
CA LYS A 71 -0.03 2.13 6.42
C LYS A 71 -0.07 0.97 7.41
N VAL A 72 -0.75 1.15 8.54
CA VAL A 72 -0.95 0.09 9.53
C VAL A 72 -1.76 -1.06 8.93
N LEU A 73 -2.82 -0.75 8.18
CA LEU A 73 -3.59 -1.75 7.44
C LEU A 73 -2.72 -2.50 6.42
N GLY A 74 -1.88 -1.79 5.67
CA GLY A 74 -0.90 -2.40 4.76
C GLY A 74 0.00 -3.38 5.51
N ALA A 75 0.62 -2.95 6.61
CA ALA A 75 1.47 -3.82 7.43
C ALA A 75 0.73 -5.08 7.90
N ALA A 76 -0.51 -4.93 8.38
CA ALA A 76 -1.34 -6.05 8.78
C ALA A 76 -1.62 -7.01 7.61
N VAL A 77 -1.96 -6.48 6.43
CA VAL A 77 -2.19 -7.27 5.21
C VAL A 77 -0.94 -8.06 4.81
N ALA A 78 0.24 -7.42 4.85
CA ALA A 78 1.51 -8.07 4.55
C ALA A 78 1.78 -9.23 5.52
N LEU A 79 1.62 -9.02 6.83
CA LEU A 79 1.81 -10.05 7.86
C LEU A 79 0.77 -11.19 7.75
N LEU A 80 -0.50 -10.87 7.50
CA LEU A 80 -1.55 -11.86 7.33
C LEU A 80 -1.32 -12.74 6.10
N SER A 81 -0.70 -12.20 5.04
CA SER A 81 -0.41 -12.95 3.81
C SER A 81 0.64 -14.06 4.01
N ILE A 82 1.52 -13.90 4.99
CA ILE A 82 2.59 -14.85 5.33
C ILE A 82 2.25 -15.72 6.54
N ALA A 83 1.17 -15.41 7.25
CA ALA A 83 0.69 -16.22 8.36
C ALA A 83 0.25 -17.62 7.88
N ARG A 84 0.53 -18.65 8.69
CA ARG A 84 0.21 -20.05 8.33
C ARG A 84 -1.29 -20.31 8.18
N ARG A 85 -2.12 -19.60 8.95
CA ARG A 85 -3.59 -19.68 8.87
C ARG A 85 -4.18 -18.38 9.40
N SER A 86 -4.61 -17.51 8.51
CA SER A 86 -5.44 -16.35 8.87
C SER A 86 -6.81 -16.84 9.32
N ARG A 87 -7.21 -16.52 10.56
CA ARG A 87 -8.61 -16.67 11.01
C ARG A 87 -9.39 -15.35 10.91
N LEU A 88 -8.70 -14.24 10.65
CA LEU A 88 -9.27 -12.89 10.69
C LEU A 88 -9.95 -12.50 9.39
N LEU A 89 -9.42 -12.94 8.24
CA LEU A 89 -9.94 -12.62 6.92
C LEU A 89 -10.08 -13.87 6.06
N SER A 90 -11.13 -13.89 5.23
CA SER A 90 -11.26 -14.90 4.18
C SER A 90 -10.14 -14.75 3.15
N PRO A 91 -9.74 -15.85 2.46
CA PRO A 91 -8.67 -15.80 1.48
C PRO A 91 -8.90 -14.78 0.37
N GLU A 92 -10.15 -14.62 -0.08
CA GLU A 92 -10.53 -13.69 -1.14
C GLU A 92 -10.37 -12.24 -0.68
N ARG A 93 -10.83 -11.89 0.52
CA ARG A 93 -10.70 -10.53 1.06
C ARG A 93 -9.23 -10.12 1.19
N LEU A 94 -8.40 -11.00 1.73
CA LEU A 94 -6.96 -10.74 1.83
C LEU A 94 -6.31 -10.63 0.44
N GLY A 95 -6.75 -11.44 -0.53
CA GLY A 95 -6.34 -11.32 -1.92
C GLY A 95 -6.70 -9.97 -2.54
N VAL A 96 -7.93 -9.47 -2.33
CA VAL A 96 -8.37 -8.14 -2.79
C VAL A 96 -7.48 -7.06 -2.20
N LEU A 97 -7.23 -7.11 -0.88
CA LEU A 97 -6.41 -6.12 -0.19
C LEU A 97 -4.95 -6.11 -0.69
N LEU A 98 -4.37 -7.29 -0.93
CA LEU A 98 -3.01 -7.42 -1.48
C LEU A 98 -2.90 -6.81 -2.88
N TRP A 99 -3.83 -7.17 -3.78
CA TRP A 99 -3.90 -6.59 -5.11
C TRP A 99 -4.15 -5.07 -5.08
N GLY A 100 -4.99 -4.61 -4.15
CA GLY A 100 -5.25 -3.19 -3.96
C GLY A 100 -4.02 -2.42 -3.50
N ALA A 101 -3.30 -2.92 -2.49
CA ALA A 101 -2.05 -2.32 -2.03
C ALA A 101 -1.01 -2.27 -3.15
N PHE A 102 -0.85 -3.37 -3.88
CA PHE A 102 0.05 -3.41 -5.05
C PHE A 102 -0.34 -2.37 -6.11
N ALA A 103 -1.62 -2.27 -6.46
CA ALA A 103 -2.11 -1.33 -7.47
C ALA A 103 -1.92 0.13 -7.05
N LEU A 104 -2.26 0.48 -5.81
CA LEU A 104 -2.09 1.84 -5.28
C LEU A 104 -0.62 2.27 -5.31
N LEU A 105 0.29 1.41 -4.85
CA LEU A 105 1.73 1.70 -4.85
C LEU A 105 2.29 1.80 -6.27
N THR A 106 1.83 0.93 -7.17
CA THR A 106 2.25 0.96 -8.59
C THR A 106 1.78 2.24 -9.27
N LEU A 107 0.52 2.63 -9.06
CA LEU A 107 -0.03 3.89 -9.59
C LEU A 107 0.73 5.10 -9.04
N TYR A 108 1.04 5.09 -7.74
CA TYR A 108 1.85 6.15 -7.14
C TYR A 108 3.21 6.26 -7.82
N VAL A 109 3.95 5.15 -7.95
CA VAL A 109 5.28 5.13 -8.58
C VAL A 109 5.21 5.57 -10.05
N LEU A 110 4.23 5.08 -10.80
CA LEU A 110 4.04 5.48 -12.20
C LEU A 110 3.75 6.99 -12.31
N GLY A 111 2.87 7.51 -11.45
CA GLY A 111 2.58 8.94 -11.37
C GLY A 111 3.84 9.76 -11.09
N SER A 112 4.64 9.36 -10.11
CA SER A 112 5.89 10.05 -9.78
C SER A 112 6.93 9.99 -10.90
N VAL A 113 7.01 8.88 -11.66
CA VAL A 113 7.91 8.79 -12.82
C VAL A 113 7.43 9.70 -13.95
N VAL A 114 6.13 9.72 -14.25
CA VAL A 114 5.55 10.63 -15.24
C VAL A 114 5.80 12.08 -14.86
N GLU A 115 5.61 12.43 -13.59
CA GLU A 115 5.92 13.75 -13.03
C GLU A 115 7.40 14.12 -13.24
N ALA A 116 8.31 13.23 -12.85
CA ALA A 116 9.75 13.46 -13.01
C ALA A 116 10.17 13.63 -14.48
N VAL A 117 9.60 12.84 -15.39
CA VAL A 117 9.85 12.96 -16.83
C VAL A 117 9.34 14.30 -17.36
N GLY A 118 8.13 14.72 -16.99
CA GLY A 118 7.62 16.00 -17.45
C GLY A 118 8.40 17.20 -16.89
N ILE A 119 8.92 17.12 -15.66
CA ILE A 119 9.87 18.12 -15.15
C ILE A 119 11.16 18.12 -15.99
N GLY A 120 11.73 16.94 -16.27
CA GLY A 120 12.93 16.83 -17.09
C GLY A 120 12.75 17.33 -18.53
N LEU A 121 11.54 17.24 -19.08
CA LEU A 121 11.17 17.75 -20.40
C LEU A 121 10.73 19.22 -20.39
N GLY A 122 10.66 19.88 -19.22
CA GLY A 122 10.18 21.26 -19.07
C GLY A 122 8.67 21.44 -19.32
N LEU A 123 7.89 20.35 -19.25
CA LEU A 123 6.44 20.35 -19.46
C LEU A 123 5.64 20.69 -18.19
N MET A 124 6.23 20.48 -17.01
CA MET A 124 5.62 20.79 -15.71
C MET A 124 6.68 21.05 -14.64
N GLY A 125 6.36 21.88 -13.64
CA GLY A 125 7.22 22.11 -12.47
C GLY A 125 8.56 22.80 -12.77
N SER A 126 9.46 22.79 -11.77
CA SER A 126 10.84 23.30 -11.87
C SER A 126 11.83 22.16 -11.67
N THR A 127 12.96 22.19 -12.35
CA THR A 127 14.04 21.21 -12.21
C THR A 127 14.59 21.12 -10.78
N ASP A 128 14.45 22.18 -9.98
CA ASP A 128 14.88 22.20 -8.57
C ASP A 128 14.10 21.21 -7.69
N GLN A 129 12.97 20.70 -8.18
CA GLN A 129 12.14 19.70 -7.50
C GLN A 129 12.71 18.27 -7.62
N LEU A 130 13.61 18.02 -8.59
CA LEU A 130 14.28 16.74 -8.80
C LEU A 130 15.48 16.57 -7.87
N THR A 131 15.21 16.48 -6.57
CA THR A 131 16.24 16.30 -5.54
C THR A 131 16.57 14.83 -5.29
N VAL A 132 17.73 14.57 -4.69
CA VAL A 132 18.12 13.22 -4.20
C VAL A 132 17.06 12.64 -3.25
N ARG A 133 16.43 13.50 -2.44
CA ARG A 133 15.34 13.10 -1.53
C ARG A 133 14.13 12.60 -2.30
N SER A 134 13.74 13.29 -3.38
CA SER A 134 12.63 12.90 -4.24
C SER A 134 12.89 11.53 -4.88
N VAL A 135 14.11 11.29 -5.39
CA VAL A 135 14.51 9.99 -5.95
C VAL A 135 14.46 8.88 -4.90
N ALA A 136 15.03 9.11 -3.71
CA ALA A 136 15.01 8.13 -2.63
C ALA A 136 13.57 7.77 -2.20
N TYR A 137 12.68 8.76 -2.19
CA TYR A 137 11.26 8.56 -1.89
C TYR A 137 10.60 7.65 -2.93
N VAL A 138 10.79 7.91 -4.23
CA VAL A 138 10.24 7.05 -5.30
C VAL A 138 10.79 5.62 -5.20
N LEU A 139 12.10 5.45 -4.96
CA LEU A 139 12.72 4.13 -4.80
C LEU A 139 12.17 3.35 -3.59
N PHE A 140 11.85 4.06 -2.50
CA PHE A 140 11.19 3.48 -1.34
C PHE A 140 9.80 2.90 -1.71
N PHE A 141 8.96 3.67 -2.42
CA PHE A 141 7.64 3.17 -2.85
C PHE A 141 7.74 2.08 -3.91
N LEU A 142 8.73 2.15 -4.80
CA LEU A 142 9.00 1.10 -5.78
C LEU A 142 9.35 -0.22 -5.06
N SER A 143 10.16 -0.15 -4.00
CA SER A 143 10.50 -1.31 -3.17
C SER A 143 9.28 -1.91 -2.49
N LEU A 144 8.39 -1.07 -1.95
CA LEU A 144 7.10 -1.51 -1.40
C LEU A 144 6.21 -2.14 -2.48
N ALA A 145 6.09 -1.51 -3.65
CA ALA A 145 5.30 -2.03 -4.77
C ALA A 145 5.80 -3.42 -5.21
N ALA A 146 7.11 -3.57 -5.38
CA ALA A 146 7.74 -4.85 -5.70
C ALA A 146 7.46 -5.91 -4.63
N GLY A 147 7.60 -5.53 -3.34
CA GLY A 147 7.29 -6.40 -2.21
C GLY A 147 5.85 -6.88 -2.21
N TYR A 148 4.87 -5.98 -2.34
CA TYR A 148 3.45 -6.35 -2.47
C TYR A 148 3.17 -7.16 -3.73
N GLY A 149 3.86 -6.91 -4.85
CA GLY A 149 3.74 -7.71 -6.06
C GLY A 149 4.13 -9.17 -5.81
N ILE A 150 5.26 -9.39 -5.13
CA ILE A 150 5.72 -10.74 -4.72
C ILE A 150 4.69 -11.40 -3.81
N LEU A 151 4.23 -10.70 -2.76
CA LEU A 151 3.25 -11.23 -1.80
C LEU A 151 1.94 -11.60 -2.49
N THR A 152 1.43 -10.72 -3.35
CA THR A 152 0.18 -10.89 -4.07
C THR A 152 0.22 -12.09 -5.02
N VAL A 153 1.26 -12.19 -5.85
CA VAL A 153 1.41 -13.31 -6.79
C VAL A 153 1.60 -14.62 -6.04
N SER A 154 2.41 -14.63 -4.98
CA SER A 154 2.59 -15.81 -4.14
C SER A 154 1.27 -16.25 -3.49
N TYR A 155 0.55 -15.31 -2.89
CA TYR A 155 -0.70 -15.58 -2.18
C TYR A 155 -1.79 -16.09 -3.13
N GLN A 156 -1.95 -15.45 -4.29
CA GLN A 156 -2.91 -15.88 -5.31
C GLN A 156 -2.65 -17.31 -5.80
N ARG A 157 -1.38 -17.68 -6.02
CA ARG A 157 -1.01 -19.04 -6.43
C ARG A 157 -1.26 -20.07 -5.31
N ARG A 158 -0.92 -19.73 -4.07
CA ARG A 158 -1.11 -20.62 -2.90
C ARG A 158 -2.58 -20.88 -2.59
N GLN A 159 -3.44 -19.88 -2.76
CA GLN A 159 -4.86 -19.97 -2.44
C GLN A 159 -5.76 -20.25 -3.64
N GLY A 160 -5.20 -20.36 -4.86
CA GLY A 160 -5.99 -20.67 -6.07
C GLY A 160 -7.07 -19.63 -6.38
N LEU A 161 -6.83 -18.36 -6.07
CA LEU A 161 -7.87 -17.32 -6.17
C LEU A 161 -8.30 -17.07 -7.61
N ARG A 162 -9.59 -16.76 -7.79
CA ARG A 162 -10.17 -16.40 -9.09
C ARG A 162 -9.66 -15.02 -9.53
N ARG A 163 -9.50 -14.81 -10.84
CA ARG A 163 -9.06 -13.53 -11.44
C ARG A 163 -9.92 -12.33 -11.02
N GLY A 164 -11.20 -12.54 -10.74
CA GLY A 164 -12.09 -11.48 -10.25
C GLY A 164 -11.62 -10.81 -8.95
N VAL A 165 -10.91 -11.55 -8.08
CA VAL A 165 -10.30 -10.99 -6.87
C VAL A 165 -9.21 -9.97 -7.21
N ALA A 166 -8.39 -10.27 -8.22
CA ALA A 166 -7.35 -9.36 -8.69
C ALA A 166 -7.94 -8.09 -9.30
N VAL A 167 -8.94 -8.25 -10.19
CA VAL A 167 -9.64 -7.10 -10.80
C VAL A 167 -10.28 -6.22 -9.73
N LEU A 168 -10.97 -6.81 -8.76
CA LEU A 168 -11.61 -6.07 -7.69
C LEU A 168 -10.59 -5.30 -6.82
N GLY A 169 -9.44 -5.89 -6.52
CA GLY A 169 -8.37 -5.19 -5.80
C GLY A 169 -7.76 -4.05 -6.62
N VAL A 170 -7.36 -4.35 -7.86
CA VAL A 170 -6.67 -3.41 -8.75
C VAL A 170 -7.53 -2.20 -9.11
N VAL A 171 -8.84 -2.39 -9.30
CA VAL A 171 -9.76 -1.29 -9.64
C VAL A 171 -10.38 -0.68 -8.40
N GLY A 172 -10.81 -1.51 -7.45
CA GLY A 172 -11.55 -1.06 -6.27
C GLY A 172 -10.73 -0.20 -5.34
N ALA A 173 -9.45 -0.52 -5.11
CA ALA A 173 -8.62 0.27 -4.20
C ALA A 173 -8.32 1.69 -4.73
N PRO A 174 -7.93 1.89 -6.00
CA PRO A 174 -7.79 3.24 -6.58
C PRO A 174 -9.10 4.03 -6.59
N VAL A 175 -10.22 3.40 -6.95
CA VAL A 175 -11.54 4.07 -6.94
C VAL A 175 -11.91 4.50 -5.53
N LEU A 176 -11.75 3.62 -4.53
CA LEU A 176 -12.01 3.94 -3.13
C LEU A 176 -11.10 5.06 -2.63
N LEU A 177 -9.81 5.02 -2.95
CA LEU A 177 -8.87 6.07 -2.56
C LEU A 177 -9.24 7.40 -3.23
N GLY A 178 -9.54 7.40 -4.53
CA GLY A 178 -9.98 8.60 -5.24
C GLY A 178 -11.26 9.20 -4.64
N ALA A 179 -12.24 8.37 -4.32
CA ALA A 179 -13.47 8.80 -3.65
C ALA A 179 -13.17 9.40 -2.26
N LEU A 180 -12.27 8.78 -1.49
CA LEU A 180 -11.87 9.24 -0.17
C LEU A 180 -11.15 10.60 -0.23
N LEU A 181 -10.28 10.78 -1.23
CA LEU A 181 -9.55 12.02 -1.48
C LEU A 181 -10.46 13.19 -1.90
N VAL A 182 -11.67 12.92 -2.39
CA VAL A 182 -12.67 13.96 -2.70
C VAL A 182 -13.63 14.16 -1.51
N ALA A 183 -14.13 13.07 -0.94
CA ALA A 183 -15.15 13.12 0.10
C ALA A 183 -14.63 13.71 1.41
N VAL A 184 -13.42 13.35 1.84
CA VAL A 184 -12.87 13.84 3.12
C VAL A 184 -12.67 15.36 3.09
N PRO A 185 -11.99 15.96 2.10
CA PRO A 185 -11.91 17.42 2.01
C PRO A 185 -13.28 18.09 1.95
N ALA A 186 -14.22 17.57 1.16
CA ALA A 186 -15.56 18.15 1.05
C ALA A 186 -16.30 18.18 2.39
N VAL A 187 -16.22 17.10 3.17
CA VAL A 187 -16.79 17.04 4.52
C VAL A 187 -16.10 18.03 5.45
N LEU A 188 -14.76 18.11 5.42
CA LEU A 188 -14.01 19.03 6.28
C LEU A 188 -14.33 20.50 5.97
N THR A 189 -14.46 20.85 4.68
CA THR A 189 -14.90 22.19 4.26
C THR A 189 -16.32 22.47 4.71
N ALA A 190 -17.25 21.52 4.55
CA ALA A 190 -18.64 21.69 5.00
C ALA A 190 -18.75 21.88 6.52
N LEU A 191 -17.83 21.30 7.29
CA LEU A 191 -17.71 21.47 8.74
C LEU A 191 -16.93 22.73 9.16
N GLY A 192 -16.41 23.52 8.21
CA GLY A 192 -15.61 24.71 8.49
C GLY A 192 -14.23 24.42 9.07
N LEU A 193 -13.75 23.17 8.98
CA LEU A 193 -12.45 22.72 9.48
C LEU A 193 -11.30 22.94 8.48
N MET A 194 -11.62 23.27 7.23
CA MET A 194 -10.68 23.52 6.16
C MET A 194 -11.25 24.60 5.22
N PRO A 195 -10.43 25.54 4.71
CA PRO A 195 -10.85 26.47 3.66
C PRO A 195 -11.42 25.72 2.44
N GLY A 196 -12.32 26.37 1.70
CA GLY A 196 -12.83 25.83 0.44
C GLY A 196 -11.71 25.56 -0.56
N LEU A 197 -11.91 24.54 -1.40
CA LEU A 197 -11.10 24.29 -2.59
C LEU A 197 -11.38 25.33 -3.67
#